data_AF-A0A0A0C0B9-F1
#
_entry.id   AF-A0A0A0C0B9-F1
#
_cell.length_a   1.000
_cell.length_b   1.000
_cell.length_c   1.000
_cell.angle_alpha   90.00
_cell.angle_beta   90.00
_cell.angle_gamma   90.00
#
_symmetry.space_group_name_H-M   'P 1'
#
loop_
_entity.id
_entity.type
_entity.pdbx_description
1 polymer ?
#
loop_
_entity_poly.entity_id
_entity_poly.type
_entity_poly.pdbx_seq_one_letter_code
_entity_poly.pdbx_strand_id
1 'polypeptide(L)'
;MTPHAPTLIRAATAAALALTLAGCTGAPDAGDLTQRLGAGVEEARSTVEQAQEAAGDAPAVQSAVATAREALAEARAALDDDADGDRLARARGSLDEAAQAVDRAAESAGSTAGAVLERLGDQIRRLSADLEDAAGQVR
;
A
#
# COMPACT_ATOMS: atom_id res chain seq x y z
N MET A 1 25.64 -1.14 42.60
CA MET A 1 24.46 -1.87 42.10
C MET A 1 24.29 -1.48 40.63
N THR A 2 24.54 -2.42 39.72
CA THR A 2 24.27 -2.35 38.27
C THR A 2 22.77 -2.72 38.00
N PRO A 3 22.27 -2.84 36.75
CA PRO A 3 21.97 -1.77 35.77
C PRO A 3 20.54 -1.92 35.13
N HIS A 4 20.12 -1.00 34.24
CA HIS A 4 19.49 -1.27 32.91
C HIS A 4 18.83 -0.02 32.27
N ALA A 5 19.30 0.35 31.08
CA ALA A 5 18.56 1.09 30.05
C ALA A 5 17.58 0.13 29.32
N PRO A 6 16.61 0.60 28.50
CA PRO A 6 16.96 0.95 27.11
C PRO A 6 16.08 2.04 26.40
N THR A 7 16.74 2.78 25.49
CA THR A 7 16.34 3.22 24.11
C THR A 7 14.98 3.86 23.73
N LEU A 8 15.12 5.01 23.05
CA LEU A 8 14.55 5.40 21.73
C LEU A 8 13.02 5.43 21.51
N ILE A 9 12.48 6.65 21.40
CA ILE A 9 11.41 6.97 20.44
C ILE A 9 11.88 8.22 19.68
N ARG A 10 12.65 8.00 18.62
CA ARG A 10 12.22 8.02 17.20
C ARG A 10 11.79 9.40 16.72
N ALA A 11 12.82 10.08 16.21
CA ALA A 11 12.88 10.89 15.01
C ALA A 11 11.56 11.35 14.37
N ALA A 12 11.47 12.67 14.27
CA ALA A 12 10.62 13.45 13.41
C ALA A 12 10.64 12.99 11.94
N THR A 13 9.48 12.94 11.29
CA THR A 13 9.34 13.38 9.89
C THR A 13 7.89 13.78 9.61
N ALA A 14 7.54 14.99 10.07
CA ALA A 14 6.42 15.74 9.53
C ALA A 14 6.97 16.72 8.49
N ALA A 15 6.20 16.94 7.42
CA ALA A 15 6.37 17.94 6.36
C ALA A 15 7.52 17.64 5.36
N ALA A 16 7.25 17.28 4.10
CA ALA A 16 6.65 18.14 3.07
C ALA A 16 7.24 19.55 3.10
N LEU A 17 8.35 19.79 2.37
CA LEU A 17 8.80 21.11 1.83
C LEU A 17 10.26 20.97 1.34
N ALA A 18 10.48 20.40 0.15
CA ALA A 18 11.79 20.49 -0.49
C ALA A 18 11.81 20.38 -2.03
N LEU A 19 10.69 20.46 -2.75
CA LEU A 19 10.72 20.58 -4.21
C LEU A 19 9.65 21.55 -4.70
N THR A 20 9.99 22.84 -4.76
CA THR A 20 9.16 23.85 -5.45
C THR A 20 10.00 24.68 -6.42
N LEU A 21 11.16 24.21 -6.88
CA LEU A 21 12.01 25.00 -7.78
C LEU A 21 12.88 24.12 -8.71
N ALA A 22 12.21 23.40 -9.61
CA ALA A 22 12.70 22.98 -10.92
C ALA A 22 11.48 22.29 -11.56
N GLY A 23 10.70 22.93 -12.42
CA GLY A 23 11.07 23.25 -13.78
C GLY A 23 10.03 22.57 -14.66
N CYS A 24 9.30 23.34 -15.46
CA CYS A 24 8.31 22.83 -16.39
C CYS A 24 8.95 21.86 -17.40
N THR A 25 8.75 20.55 -17.27
CA THR A 25 8.93 19.58 -18.35
C THR A 25 7.96 18.42 -18.18
N GLY A 26 7.11 18.17 -19.17
CA GLY A 26 6.12 17.11 -19.18
C GLY A 26 6.73 15.72 -19.33
N ALA A 27 7.29 15.20 -18.23
CA ALA A 27 7.46 13.78 -17.98
C ALA A 27 6.89 13.54 -16.56
N PRO A 28 6.11 12.48 -16.31
CA PRO A 28 5.82 12.08 -14.93
C PRO A 28 7.16 11.70 -14.30
N ASP A 29 7.80 12.65 -13.62
CA ASP A 29 9.05 12.43 -12.92
C ASP A 29 8.86 11.25 -11.97
N ALA A 30 9.75 10.26 -12.03
CA ALA A 30 9.67 9.06 -11.19
C ALA A 30 9.48 9.38 -9.69
N GLY A 31 9.89 10.57 -9.25
CA GLY A 31 9.61 11.10 -7.91
C GLY A 31 8.13 11.40 -7.62
N ASP A 32 7.35 11.88 -8.60
CA ASP A 32 5.89 12.07 -8.48
C ASP A 32 5.18 10.72 -8.38
N LEU A 33 5.63 9.74 -9.16
CA LEU A 33 5.04 8.42 -9.25
C LEU A 33 5.28 7.60 -7.98
N THR A 34 6.51 7.59 -7.45
CA THR A 34 6.83 6.99 -6.15
C THR A 34 6.09 7.66 -5.00
N GLN A 35 5.87 8.98 -5.07
CA GLN A 35 5.14 9.72 -4.04
C GLN A 35 3.63 9.42 -4.09
N ARG A 36 3.04 9.31 -5.28
CA ARG A 36 1.65 8.88 -5.49
C ARG A 36 1.42 7.44 -5.06
N LEU A 37 2.31 6.53 -5.43
CA LEU A 37 2.30 5.14 -4.99
C LEU A 37 2.44 5.04 -3.47
N GLY A 38 3.36 5.79 -2.88
CA GLY A 38 3.53 5.87 -1.43
C GLY A 38 2.27 6.37 -0.72
N ALA A 39 1.63 7.42 -1.24
CA ALA A 39 0.37 7.93 -0.70
C ALA A 39 -0.78 6.93 -0.86
N GLY A 40 -0.88 6.26 -2.01
CA GLY A 40 -1.88 5.23 -2.26
C GLY A 40 -1.72 4.01 -1.33
N VAL A 41 -0.48 3.60 -1.04
CA VAL A 41 -0.20 2.52 -0.09
C VAL A 41 -0.67 2.89 1.32
N GLU A 42 -0.40 4.12 1.77
CA GLU A 42 -0.85 4.59 3.08
C GLU A 42 -2.38 4.72 3.15
N GLU A 43 -3.03 5.20 2.09
CA GLU A 43 -4.50 5.27 2.00
C GLU A 43 -5.14 3.86 2.03
N ALA A 44 -4.54 2.91 1.31
CA ALA A 44 -4.97 1.51 1.32
C ALA A 44 -4.76 0.88 2.71
N ARG A 45 -3.66 1.17 3.41
CA ARG A 45 -3.43 0.70 4.79
C ARG A 45 -4.48 1.23 5.76
N SER A 46 -4.84 2.50 5.66
CA SER A 46 -5.93 3.06 6.47
C SER A 46 -7.27 2.37 6.17
N THR A 47 -7.52 2.01 4.91
CA THR A 47 -8.74 1.30 4.52
C THR A 47 -8.74 -0.15 4.96
N VAL A 48 -7.57 -0.81 4.99
CA VAL A 48 -7.37 -2.13 5.61
C VAL A 48 -7.71 -2.10 7.11
N GLU A 49 -7.32 -1.07 7.84
CA GLU A 49 -7.65 -0.92 9.27
C GLU A 49 -9.17 -0.79 9.46
N GLN A 50 -9.82 0.06 8.66
CA GLN A 50 -11.28 0.18 8.64
C GLN A 50 -11.97 -1.14 8.28
N ALA A 51 -11.42 -1.88 7.31
CA ALA A 51 -11.94 -3.19 6.91
C ALA A 51 -11.83 -4.18 8.06
N GLN A 52 -10.72 -4.16 8.82
CA GLN A 52 -10.53 -5.00 9.99
C GLN A 52 -11.53 -4.65 11.11
N GLU A 53 -11.77 -3.36 11.37
CA GLU A 53 -12.75 -2.91 12.37
C GLU A 53 -14.19 -3.28 11.97
N ALA A 54 -14.52 -3.15 10.67
CA ALA A 54 -15.83 -3.50 10.15
C ALA A 54 -16.07 -5.03 10.04
N ALA A 55 -15.00 -5.82 9.94
CA ALA A 55 -15.06 -7.28 9.79
C ALA A 55 -15.56 -8.01 11.03
N GLY A 56 -15.26 -7.50 12.23
CA GLY A 56 -15.43 -8.24 13.47
C GLY A 56 -14.76 -9.62 13.41
N ASP A 57 -15.52 -10.68 13.71
CA ASP A 57 -15.05 -12.08 13.71
C ASP A 57 -15.18 -12.81 12.36
N ALA A 58 -15.45 -12.12 11.25
CA ALA A 58 -15.58 -12.76 9.94
C ALA A 58 -14.23 -13.30 9.44
N PRO A 59 -14.00 -14.63 9.39
CA PRO A 59 -12.67 -15.19 9.13
C PRO A 59 -12.20 -14.95 7.68
N ALA A 60 -13.13 -14.93 6.72
CA ALA A 60 -12.83 -14.62 5.32
C ALA A 60 -12.29 -13.19 5.15
N VAL A 61 -12.89 -12.24 5.88
CA VAL A 61 -12.48 -10.83 5.85
C VAL A 61 -11.13 -10.66 6.54
N GLN A 62 -10.92 -11.31 7.70
CA GLN A 62 -9.62 -11.26 8.39
C GLN A 62 -8.49 -11.83 7.52
N SER A 63 -8.74 -12.93 6.81
CA SER A 63 -7.76 -13.51 5.88
C SER A 63 -7.46 -12.55 4.72
N ALA A 64 -8.47 -11.93 4.12
CA ALA A 64 -8.28 -10.99 3.02
C ALA A 64 -7.55 -9.71 3.45
N VAL A 65 -7.87 -9.18 4.64
CA VAL A 65 -7.18 -8.03 5.26
C VAL A 65 -5.71 -8.37 5.52
N ALA A 66 -5.40 -9.58 5.99
CA ALA A 66 -4.02 -10.02 6.19
C ALA A 66 -3.25 -10.07 4.86
N THR A 67 -3.82 -10.69 3.83
CA THR A 67 -3.21 -10.73 2.48
C THR A 67 -3.01 -9.32 1.91
N ALA A 68 -3.98 -8.43 2.08
CA ALA A 68 -3.86 -7.03 1.67
C ALA A 68 -2.74 -6.30 2.41
N ARG A 69 -2.56 -6.54 3.72
CA ARG A 69 -1.45 -5.96 4.48
C ARG A 69 -0.09 -6.41 3.98
N GLU A 70 0.06 -7.70 3.72
CA GLU A 70 1.30 -8.27 3.21
C GLU A 70 1.63 -7.70 1.83
N ALA A 71 0.66 -7.65 0.93
CA ALA A 71 0.83 -7.08 -0.41
C ALA A 71 1.19 -5.59 -0.37
N LEU A 72 0.55 -4.79 0.50
CA LEU A 72 0.88 -3.37 0.67
C LEU A 72 2.27 -3.17 1.27
N ALA A 73 2.71 -4.04 2.17
CA ALA A 73 4.07 -4.01 2.71
C ALA A 73 5.11 -4.35 1.64
N GLU A 74 4.81 -5.32 0.77
CA GLU A 74 5.69 -5.69 -0.34
C GLU A 74 5.75 -4.61 -1.42
N ALA A 75 4.61 -3.96 -1.72
CA ALA A 75 4.56 -2.77 -2.58
C ALA A 75 5.40 -1.63 -2.00
N ARG A 76 5.30 -1.36 -0.70
CA ARG A 76 6.13 -0.34 -0.03
C ARG A 76 7.62 -0.68 -0.14
N ALA A 77 7.99 -1.92 0.16
CA ALA A 77 9.38 -2.38 0.09
C ALA A 77 9.95 -2.31 -1.33
N ALA A 78 9.14 -2.57 -2.35
CA ALA A 78 9.54 -2.44 -3.74
C ALA A 78 9.81 -0.98 -4.17
N LEU A 79 9.23 0.01 -3.47
CA LEU A 79 9.41 1.44 -3.75
C LEU A 79 10.61 2.07 -3.02
N ASP A 80 10.97 1.56 -1.83
CA ASP A 80 11.99 2.17 -0.97
C ASP A 80 13.45 1.76 -1.36
N ASP A 81 13.65 0.71 -2.19
CA ASP A 81 14.95 0.00 -2.31
C ASP A 81 15.56 -0.01 -3.73
N ASP A 82 15.54 1.12 -4.46
CA ASP A 82 15.93 1.21 -5.88
C ASP A 82 15.17 0.18 -6.74
N ALA A 83 13.90 0.50 -7.01
CA ALA A 83 12.90 -0.39 -7.59
C ALA A 83 13.38 -1.21 -8.80
N ASP A 84 13.87 -2.43 -8.55
CA ASP A 84 14.12 -3.43 -9.59
C ASP A 84 12.80 -3.85 -10.23
N GLY A 85 12.74 -3.90 -11.56
CA GLY A 85 11.52 -4.31 -12.29
C GLY A 85 10.95 -5.66 -11.84
N ASP A 86 11.80 -6.61 -11.45
CA ASP A 86 11.39 -7.90 -10.88
C ASP A 86 10.71 -7.78 -9.50
N ARG A 87 11.14 -6.83 -8.66
CA ARG A 87 10.50 -6.57 -7.36
C ARG A 87 9.16 -5.88 -7.54
N LEU A 88 9.08 -4.91 -8.46
CA LEU A 88 7.80 -4.28 -8.82
C LEU A 88 6.82 -5.30 -9.38
N ALA A 89 7.28 -6.22 -10.23
CA ALA A 89 6.44 -7.30 -10.76
C ALA A 89 5.94 -8.26 -9.67
N ARG A 90 6.80 -8.61 -8.69
CA ARG A 90 6.40 -9.44 -7.54
C ARG A 90 5.38 -8.71 -6.66
N ALA A 91 5.64 -7.45 -6.31
CA ALA A 91 4.72 -6.65 -5.51
C ALA A 91 3.35 -6.49 -6.18
N ARG A 92 3.35 -6.28 -7.50
CA ARG A 92 2.12 -6.26 -8.31
C ARG A 92 1.37 -7.59 -8.21
N GLY A 93 2.06 -8.72 -8.38
CA GLY A 93 1.45 -10.04 -8.23
C GLY A 93 0.79 -10.22 -6.85
N SER A 94 1.49 -9.84 -5.78
CA SER A 94 0.95 -9.85 -4.43
C SER A 94 -0.30 -8.96 -4.27
N LEU A 95 -0.32 -7.77 -4.89
CA LEU A 95 -1.50 -6.90 -4.89
C LEU A 95 -2.67 -7.47 -5.70
N ASP A 96 -2.42 -8.10 -6.85
CA ASP A 96 -3.48 -8.76 -7.63
C ASP A 96 -4.09 -9.94 -6.88
N GLU A 97 -3.27 -10.70 -6.14
CA GLU A 97 -3.75 -11.76 -5.23
C GLU A 97 -4.55 -11.19 -4.06
N ALA A 98 -4.10 -10.09 -3.48
CA ALA A 98 -4.81 -9.40 -2.41
C ALA A 98 -6.15 -8.84 -2.87
N ALA A 99 -6.22 -8.23 -4.06
CA ALA A 99 -7.47 -7.73 -4.63
C ALA A 99 -8.49 -8.87 -4.77
N GLN A 100 -8.07 -10.02 -5.32
CA GLN A 100 -8.94 -11.19 -5.45
C GLN A 100 -9.39 -11.78 -4.11
N ALA A 101 -8.54 -11.72 -3.07
CA ALA A 101 -8.91 -12.14 -1.73
C ALA A 101 -9.94 -11.18 -1.11
N VAL A 102 -9.74 -9.87 -1.29
CA VAL A 102 -10.63 -8.81 -0.83
C VAL A 102 -11.99 -8.86 -1.54
N ASP A 103 -12.02 -9.11 -2.85
CA ASP A 103 -13.25 -9.27 -3.62
C ASP A 103 -14.10 -10.44 -3.11
N ARG A 104 -13.47 -11.61 -2.94
CA ARG A 104 -14.15 -12.80 -2.39
C ARG A 104 -14.65 -12.55 -0.97
N ALA A 105 -13.88 -11.81 -0.16
CA ALA A 105 -14.31 -11.43 1.17
C ALA A 105 -15.50 -10.45 1.11
N ALA A 106 -15.49 -9.48 0.19
CA ALA A 106 -16.55 -8.49 -0.01
C ALA A 106 -17.88 -9.15 -0.39
N GLU A 107 -17.85 -10.14 -1.30
CA GLU A 107 -19.04 -10.92 -1.69
C GLU A 107 -19.68 -11.65 -0.50
N SER A 108 -18.86 -12.09 0.46
CA SER A 108 -19.31 -12.80 1.67
C SER A 108 -19.56 -11.88 2.87
N ALA A 109 -19.21 -10.60 2.76
CA ALA A 109 -19.29 -9.64 3.85
C ALA A 109 -20.66 -8.96 3.91
N GLY A 110 -21.09 -8.58 5.12
CA GLY A 110 -22.30 -7.76 5.30
C GLY A 110 -22.11 -6.35 4.73
N SER A 111 -23.21 -5.63 4.50
CA SER A 111 -23.24 -4.37 3.73
C SER A 111 -22.20 -3.31 4.11
N THR A 112 -21.87 -3.16 5.40
CA THR A 112 -20.86 -2.19 5.87
C THR A 112 -19.43 -2.65 5.57
N ALA A 113 -19.12 -3.92 5.84
CA ALA A 113 -17.80 -4.48 5.57
C ALA A 113 -17.56 -4.68 4.06
N GLY A 114 -18.60 -5.05 3.31
CA GLY A 114 -18.58 -5.14 1.85
C GLY A 114 -18.15 -3.83 1.21
N ALA A 115 -18.79 -2.71 1.56
CA ALA A 115 -18.44 -1.41 1.00
C ALA A 115 -17.00 -0.96 1.29
N VAL A 116 -16.47 -1.29 2.48
CA VAL A 116 -15.08 -0.97 2.84
C VAL A 116 -14.10 -1.89 2.09
N LEU A 117 -14.44 -3.17 1.92
CA LEU A 117 -13.64 -4.12 1.15
C LEU A 117 -13.65 -3.80 -0.34
N GLU A 118 -14.78 -3.39 -0.92
CA GLU A 118 -14.86 -2.94 -2.31
C GLU A 118 -13.94 -1.73 -2.54
N ARG A 119 -13.97 -0.74 -1.64
CA ARG A 119 -13.04 0.40 -1.69
C ARG A 119 -11.58 -0.06 -1.59
N LEU A 120 -11.28 -0.98 -0.67
CA LEU A 120 -9.93 -1.52 -0.51
C LEU A 120 -9.46 -2.25 -1.78
N GLY A 121 -10.32 -3.07 -2.38
CA GLY A 121 -10.03 -3.78 -3.62
C GLY A 121 -9.74 -2.80 -4.77
N ASP A 122 -10.53 -1.74 -4.91
CA ASP A 122 -10.29 -0.70 -5.91
C ASP A 122 -8.98 0.07 -5.68
N GLN A 123 -8.63 0.37 -4.43
CA GLN A 123 -7.35 1.00 -4.10
C GLN A 123 -6.17 0.08 -4.42
N ILE A 124 -6.26 -1.21 -4.09
CA ILE A 124 -5.23 -2.21 -4.40
C ILE A 124 -5.05 -2.36 -5.91
N ARG A 125 -6.14 -2.41 -6.69
CA ARG A 125 -6.08 -2.48 -8.16
C ARG A 125 -5.45 -1.23 -8.78
N ARG A 126 -5.78 -0.04 -8.26
CA ARG A 126 -5.12 1.20 -8.69
C ARG A 126 -3.62 1.17 -8.40
N LEU A 127 -3.22 0.71 -7.22
CA LEU A 127 -1.81 0.53 -6.87
C LEU A 127 -1.11 -0.48 -7.78
N SER A 128 -1.76 -1.59 -8.12
CA SER A 128 -1.25 -2.59 -9.07
C SER A 128 -1.02 -1.97 -10.46
N ALA A 129 -1.95 -1.14 -10.94
CA ALA A 129 -1.82 -0.42 -12.22
C ALA A 129 -0.71 0.65 -12.18
N ASP A 130 -0.62 1.43 -11.09
CA ASP A 130 0.43 2.42 -10.92
C ASP A 130 1.82 1.75 -10.82
N LEU A 131 1.93 0.54 -10.23
CA LEU A 131 3.17 -0.25 -10.22
C LEU A 131 3.52 -0.83 -11.60
N GLU A 132 2.53 -1.22 -12.40
CA GLU A 132 2.75 -1.64 -13.80
C GLU A 132 3.34 -0.47 -14.61
N ASP A 133 2.77 0.72 -14.45
CA ASP A 133 3.25 1.93 -15.11
C ASP A 133 4.66 2.30 -14.66
N ALA A 134 4.95 2.18 -13.36
CA ALA A 134 6.29 2.36 -12.81
C ALA A 134 7.29 1.34 -13.38
N ALA A 135 6.93 0.06 -13.42
CA ALA A 135 7.78 -1.01 -13.95
C ALA A 135 8.02 -0.86 -15.46
N GLY A 136 7.05 -0.32 -16.20
CA GLY A 136 7.19 0.02 -17.61
C GLY A 136 8.18 1.16 -17.88
N GLN A 137 8.32 2.09 -16.93
CA GLN A 137 9.25 3.23 -17.02
C GLN A 137 10.69 2.90 -16.61
N VAL A 138 10.89 1.84 -15.81
CA VAL A 138 12.22 1.36 -15.38
C VAL A 138 12.90 0.49 -16.47
N ARG A 139 12.18 0.13 -17.54
CA ARG A 139 12.63 -0.84 -18.56
C ARG A 139 13.42 -0.24 -19.73
#